data_AF-A0A832I9V1-F1
#
_entry.id   AF-A0A832I9V1-F1
#
_cell.length_a   1.000
_cell.length_b   1.000
_cell.length_c   1.000
_cell.angle_alpha   90.00
_cell.angle_beta   90.00
_cell.angle_gamma   90.00
#
_symmetry.space_group_name_H-M   'P 1'
#
loop_
_entity.id
_entity.type
_entity.pdbx_description
1 polymer ?
#
loop_
_entity_poly.entity_id
_entity_poly.type
_entity_poly.pdbx_seq_one_letter_code
_entity_poly.pdbx_strand_id
1 'polypeptide(L)'
;MKIVLRGLLFLLISLPLTGYAHAPIVSELPGSCISCAIPVKNIAISQVLYKILNNDNSFVWLTFEGEKGEVLKLDLGTPKTTRYETMRPIAVLLGPGLPVRSDLPFEVPAELGAIVFEPTGPPRAFYEPFTNTHSWIHLSERIALPETGRYYLVAYFPPNGMAGNLFVAVGTIERFTAQDIANLFRILPEIRAFYSDSP
;
A
#
# COMPACT_ATOMS: atom_id res chain seq x y z
N MET A 1 -28.61 -26.37 -48.99
CA MET A 1 -28.97 -27.39 -47.99
C MET A 1 -28.18 -27.09 -46.71
N LYS A 2 -28.91 -26.74 -45.63
CA LYS A 2 -28.55 -26.69 -44.20
C LYS A 2 -27.36 -25.84 -43.72
N ILE A 3 -27.74 -24.69 -43.15
CA ILE A 3 -27.08 -24.00 -42.03
C ILE A 3 -26.89 -25.00 -40.87
N VAL A 4 -25.69 -25.07 -40.29
CA VAL A 4 -25.52 -25.52 -38.90
C VAL A 4 -24.61 -24.54 -38.19
N LEU A 5 -25.24 -23.55 -37.58
CA LEU A 5 -24.68 -22.66 -36.57
C LEU A 5 -24.43 -23.49 -35.31
N ARG A 6 -23.18 -23.75 -34.95
CA ARG A 6 -22.83 -24.31 -33.63
C ARG A 6 -22.48 -23.14 -32.71
N GLY A 7 -23.41 -22.83 -31.81
CA GLY A 7 -23.30 -21.77 -30.83
C GLY A 7 -22.08 -21.97 -29.93
N LEU A 8 -21.28 -20.91 -29.81
CA LEU A 8 -20.24 -20.80 -28.81
C LEU A 8 -20.93 -20.50 -27.48
N LEU A 9 -21.03 -21.52 -26.61
CA LEU A 9 -21.52 -21.35 -25.24
C LEU A 9 -20.49 -20.51 -24.47
N PHE A 10 -20.74 -19.21 -24.35
CA PHE A 10 -20.04 -18.35 -23.40
C PHE A 10 -20.42 -18.79 -21.99
N LEU A 11 -19.66 -19.71 -21.43
CA LEU A 11 -19.68 -20.00 -20.01
C LEU A 11 -19.03 -18.79 -19.32
N LEU A 12 -19.83 -17.76 -19.02
CA LEU A 12 -19.46 -16.73 -18.05
C LEU A 12 -19.37 -17.42 -16.70
N ILE A 13 -18.17 -17.91 -16.37
CA ILE A 13 -17.84 -18.39 -15.04
C ILE A 13 -17.87 -17.14 -14.14
N SER A 14 -19.02 -16.86 -13.53
CA SER A 14 -19.13 -15.94 -12.41
C SER A 14 -18.54 -16.63 -11.17
N LEU A 15 -17.23 -16.84 -11.18
CA LEU A 15 -16.48 -17.10 -9.96
C LEU A 15 -16.65 -15.85 -9.08
N PRO A 16 -17.20 -15.96 -7.86
CA PRO A 16 -17.09 -14.87 -6.92
C PRO A 16 -15.59 -14.60 -6.72
N LEU A 17 -15.11 -13.46 -7.20
CA LEU A 17 -13.79 -12.92 -6.85
C LEU A 17 -13.84 -12.45 -5.38
N THR A 18 -14.13 -13.35 -4.44
CA THR A 18 -13.80 -13.12 -3.03
C THR A 18 -12.34 -13.47 -2.86
N GLY A 19 -11.48 -12.61 -3.38
CA GLY A 19 -10.09 -12.62 -2.99
C GLY A 19 -9.76 -11.27 -2.40
N TYR A 20 -8.92 -11.30 -1.38
CA TYR A 20 -8.31 -10.14 -0.75
C TYR A 20 -7.35 -9.45 -1.73
N ALA A 21 -7.86 -8.97 -2.86
CA ALA A 21 -7.13 -8.06 -3.70
C ALA A 21 -7.26 -6.65 -3.12
N HIS A 22 -6.18 -5.89 -3.27
CA HIS A 22 -6.22 -4.47 -3.06
C HIS A 22 -6.38 -3.79 -4.41
N ALA A 23 -7.21 -2.76 -4.50
CA ALA A 23 -7.25 -1.91 -5.68
C ALA A 23 -5.89 -1.19 -5.82
N PRO A 24 -5.27 -1.19 -7.00
CA PRO A 24 -3.96 -0.58 -7.16
C PRO A 24 -4.03 0.94 -7.06
N ILE A 25 -3.18 1.53 -6.22
CA ILE A 25 -2.92 2.97 -6.21
C ILE A 25 -1.98 3.29 -7.36
N VAL A 26 -2.53 3.94 -8.38
CA VAL A 26 -1.82 4.38 -9.57
C VAL A 26 -1.55 5.87 -9.49
N SER A 27 -0.30 6.27 -9.65
CA SER A 27 0.07 7.69 -9.69
C SER A 27 1.33 7.91 -10.52
N GLU A 28 1.32 9.01 -11.29
CA GLU A 28 2.50 9.54 -11.97
C GLU A 28 3.40 10.35 -11.01
N LEU A 29 2.93 10.64 -9.79
CA LEU A 29 3.74 11.32 -8.79
C LEU A 29 4.81 10.37 -8.23
N PRO A 30 6.04 10.85 -8.02
CA PRO A 30 7.11 10.00 -7.51
C PRO A 30 6.82 9.50 -6.09
N GLY A 31 6.16 10.30 -5.25
CA GLY A 31 5.88 9.96 -3.86
C GLY A 31 7.13 9.97 -2.98
N SER A 32 8.20 10.67 -3.37
CA SER A 32 9.46 10.71 -2.63
C SER A 32 9.58 11.89 -1.66
N CYS A 33 8.57 12.76 -1.61
CA CYS A 33 8.59 14.01 -0.87
C CYS A 33 7.16 14.48 -0.52
N ILE A 34 7.04 15.37 0.44
CA ILE A 34 5.73 15.88 0.89
C ILE A 34 4.95 16.64 -0.20
N SER A 35 5.64 17.45 -1.02
CA SER A 35 5.03 18.21 -2.12
C SER A 35 4.67 17.35 -3.33
N CYS A 36 5.19 16.13 -3.38
CA CYS A 36 4.95 15.14 -4.43
C CYS A 36 4.30 13.86 -3.87
N ALA A 37 3.63 13.96 -2.72
CA ALA A 37 2.96 12.84 -2.08
C ALA A 37 1.83 12.28 -2.95
N ILE A 38 1.71 10.95 -2.97
CA ILE A 38 0.71 10.25 -3.80
C ILE A 38 -0.66 10.35 -3.14
N PRO A 39 -1.68 10.91 -3.81
CA PRO A 39 -3.01 11.08 -3.23
C PRO A 39 -3.75 9.74 -3.12
N VAL A 40 -4.33 9.49 -1.94
CA VAL A 40 -5.30 8.42 -1.70
C VAL A 40 -6.67 9.07 -1.53
N LYS A 41 -7.61 8.76 -2.43
CA LYS A 41 -8.92 9.45 -2.46
C LYS A 41 -9.87 9.01 -1.34
N ASN A 42 -9.78 7.76 -0.91
CA ASN A 42 -10.65 7.19 0.10
C ASN A 42 -9.88 6.12 0.88
N ILE A 43 -9.61 6.39 2.16
CA ILE A 43 -8.80 5.50 3.00
C ILE A 43 -9.56 4.27 3.52
N ALA A 44 -10.87 4.21 3.33
CA ALA A 44 -11.67 3.04 3.70
C ALA A 44 -11.63 1.94 2.62
N ILE A 45 -11.41 2.32 1.35
CA ILE A 45 -11.31 1.37 0.24
C ILE A 45 -9.97 0.63 0.30
N SER A 46 -10.05 -0.70 0.22
CA SER A 46 -8.90 -1.60 0.20
C SER A 46 -8.03 -1.31 -1.01
N GLN A 47 -6.87 -0.69 -0.79
CA GLN A 47 -5.96 -0.21 -1.83
C GLN A 47 -4.50 -0.47 -1.48
N VAL A 48 -3.64 -0.64 -2.49
CA VAL A 48 -2.20 -0.89 -2.29
C VAL A 48 -1.35 -0.08 -3.27
N LEU A 49 -0.28 0.50 -2.75
CA LEU A 49 0.79 1.10 -3.53
C LEU A 49 2.05 0.22 -3.41
N TYR A 50 2.61 -0.20 -4.54
CA TYR A 50 3.90 -0.89 -4.60
C TYR A 50 5.01 0.12 -4.94
N LYS A 51 6.12 0.12 -4.19
CA LYS A 51 7.30 0.95 -4.48
C LYS A 51 8.60 0.19 -4.31
N ILE A 52 9.51 0.39 -5.26
CA ILE A 52 10.90 -0.06 -5.20
C ILE A 52 11.74 1.13 -4.74
N LEU A 53 12.30 1.03 -3.53
CA LEU A 53 13.19 2.04 -2.97
C LEU A 53 14.63 1.63 -3.28
N ASN A 54 15.24 2.27 -4.28
CA ASN A 54 16.57 1.90 -4.78
C ASN A 54 17.74 2.43 -3.94
N ASN A 55 17.49 3.45 -3.12
CA ASN A 55 18.53 4.08 -2.30
C ASN A 55 18.11 4.07 -0.84
N ASP A 56 19.10 4.04 0.06
CA ASP A 56 18.86 4.31 1.47
C ASP A 56 18.27 5.71 1.66
N ASN A 57 17.56 5.90 2.78
CA ASN A 57 16.88 7.16 3.10
C ASN A 57 15.87 7.60 2.02
N SER A 58 15.33 6.63 1.27
CA SER A 58 14.18 6.87 0.39
C SER A 58 12.88 6.69 1.16
N PHE A 59 11.90 7.53 0.86
CA PHE A 59 10.59 7.54 1.51
C PHE A 59 9.48 7.33 0.50
N VAL A 60 8.40 6.70 0.93
CA VAL A 60 7.12 6.68 0.22
C VAL A 60 6.15 7.60 0.95
N TRP A 61 5.76 8.69 0.32
CA TRP A 61 4.81 9.67 0.81
C TRP A 61 3.46 9.47 0.13
N LEU A 62 2.44 9.21 0.92
CA LEU A 62 1.04 9.28 0.52
C LEU A 62 0.35 10.45 1.24
N THR A 63 -0.72 10.99 0.66
CA THR A 63 -1.54 12.04 1.31
C THR A 63 -3.02 11.76 1.10
N PHE A 64 -3.83 12.15 2.09
CA PHE A 64 -5.29 12.05 2.02
C PHE A 64 -5.94 13.13 2.89
N GLU A 65 -7.20 13.43 2.60
CA GLU A 65 -8.07 14.14 3.54
C GLU A 65 -8.73 13.11 4.44
N GLY A 66 -8.76 13.38 5.74
CA GLY A 66 -9.41 12.51 6.72
C GLY A 66 -10.39 13.27 7.60
N GLU A 67 -11.40 12.57 8.08
CA GLU A 67 -12.40 13.11 9.02
C GLU A 67 -12.11 12.66 10.45
N LYS A 68 -12.41 13.52 11.44
CA LYS A 68 -12.32 13.14 12.85
C LYS A 68 -13.13 11.87 13.14
N GLY A 69 -12.46 10.88 13.72
CA GLY A 69 -13.04 9.58 14.05
C GLY A 69 -13.06 8.58 12.89
N GLU A 70 -12.72 8.99 11.66
CA GLU A 70 -12.48 8.06 10.57
C GLU A 70 -11.31 7.14 10.93
N VAL A 71 -11.41 5.85 10.55
CA VAL A 71 -10.39 4.86 10.89
C VAL A 71 -9.50 4.58 9.70
N LEU A 72 -8.23 4.95 9.82
CA LEU A 72 -7.18 4.48 8.91
C LEU A 72 -6.82 3.05 9.30
N LYS A 73 -7.06 2.10 8.40
CA LYS A 73 -6.39 0.79 8.39
C LYS A 73 -5.13 0.93 7.55
N LEU A 74 -4.00 0.50 8.08
CA LEU A 74 -2.70 0.50 7.40
C LEU A 74 -2.05 -0.88 7.54
N ASP A 75 -1.61 -1.44 6.43
CA ASP A 75 -0.68 -2.56 6.40
C ASP A 75 0.59 -2.17 5.65
N LEU A 76 1.74 -2.57 6.18
CA LEU A 76 3.04 -2.39 5.54
C LEU A 76 3.66 -3.74 5.28
N GLY A 77 4.10 -3.98 4.04
CA GLY A 77 4.63 -5.28 3.68
C GLY A 77 5.68 -5.24 2.58
N THR A 78 6.30 -6.40 2.38
CA THR A 78 7.41 -6.60 1.45
C THR A 78 7.24 -7.97 0.78
N PRO A 79 7.97 -8.25 -0.31
CA PRO A 79 8.03 -9.61 -0.84
C PRO A 79 8.49 -10.63 0.21
N LYS A 80 7.98 -11.86 0.13
CA LYS A 80 8.31 -12.92 1.09
C LYS A 80 9.66 -13.57 0.74
N THR A 81 10.74 -12.97 1.22
CA THR A 81 12.11 -13.51 1.07
C THR A 81 12.84 -13.52 2.41
N THR A 82 13.94 -14.26 2.53
CA THR A 82 14.77 -14.27 3.74
C THR A 82 15.41 -12.90 4.02
N ARG A 83 15.75 -12.14 2.98
CA ARG A 83 16.22 -10.75 3.11
C ARG A 83 15.20 -9.90 3.85
N TYR A 84 13.94 -9.96 3.43
CA TYR A 84 12.89 -9.12 3.99
C TYR A 84 12.36 -9.59 5.35
N GLU A 85 12.61 -10.83 5.77
CA GLU A 85 12.15 -11.36 7.07
C GLU A 85 12.72 -10.60 8.28
N THR A 86 13.96 -10.11 8.14
CA THR A 86 14.68 -9.39 9.19
C THR A 86 14.64 -7.87 9.04
N MET A 87 14.20 -7.37 7.88
CA MET A 87 13.98 -5.93 7.68
C MET A 87 12.81 -5.47 8.56
N ARG A 88 12.86 -4.20 8.98
CA ARG A 88 11.89 -3.60 9.90
C ARG A 88 11.42 -2.27 9.33
N PRO A 89 10.60 -2.28 8.26
CA PRO A 89 10.11 -1.04 7.68
C PRO A 89 9.20 -0.30 8.68
N ILE A 90 9.29 1.02 8.64
CA ILE A 90 8.58 1.94 9.55
C ILE A 90 7.51 2.66 8.75
N ALA A 91 6.36 2.91 9.40
CA ALA A 91 5.37 3.84 8.89
C ALA A 91 5.18 5.01 9.86
N VAL A 92 4.90 6.20 9.32
CA VAL A 92 4.65 7.43 10.09
C VAL A 92 3.40 8.08 9.57
N LEU A 93 2.42 8.29 10.44
CA LEU A 93 1.25 9.11 10.14
C LEU A 93 1.51 10.53 10.64
N LEU A 94 1.47 11.50 9.74
CA LEU A 94 1.49 12.94 10.05
C LEU A 94 0.08 13.51 9.91
N GLY A 95 -0.29 14.43 10.78
CA GLY A 95 -1.64 15.00 10.76
C GLY A 95 -1.95 15.96 11.90
N PRO A 96 -3.07 16.70 11.80
CA PRO A 96 -3.57 17.56 12.86
C PRO A 96 -3.93 16.76 14.11
N GLY A 97 -3.81 17.37 15.30
CA GLY A 97 -4.15 16.74 16.57
C GLY A 97 -3.26 15.58 17.02
N LEU A 98 -2.22 15.22 16.25
CA LEU A 98 -1.22 14.21 16.64
C LEU A 98 -0.12 14.83 17.52
N PRO A 99 0.66 14.02 18.28
CA PRO A 99 1.75 14.53 19.11
C PRO A 99 2.87 15.18 18.28
N VAL A 100 3.36 16.34 18.72
CA VAL A 100 4.50 17.03 18.09
C VAL A 100 5.76 16.17 18.20
N ARG A 101 6.51 16.05 17.10
CA ARG A 101 7.79 15.31 17.06
C ARG A 101 8.84 15.97 16.19
N SER A 102 10.10 15.75 16.56
CA SER A 102 11.30 16.34 15.95
C SER A 102 12.44 15.34 15.75
N ASP A 103 12.22 14.08 16.11
CA ASP A 103 13.15 12.96 16.07
C ASP A 103 13.01 12.08 14.81
N LEU A 104 12.36 12.59 13.77
CA LEU A 104 12.13 11.88 12.51
C LEU A 104 13.25 12.15 11.49
N PRO A 105 13.53 11.21 10.56
CA PRO A 105 14.57 11.37 9.54
C PRO A 105 14.14 12.31 8.38
N PHE A 106 13.09 13.10 8.58
CA PHE A 106 12.56 14.08 7.64
C PHE A 106 11.87 15.20 8.41
N GLU A 107 11.71 16.35 7.77
CA GLU A 107 11.05 17.51 8.37
C GLU A 107 9.54 17.29 8.49
N VAL A 108 8.99 17.62 9.66
CA VAL A 108 7.54 17.65 9.91
C VAL A 108 7.07 19.09 9.78
N PRO A 109 6.03 19.38 8.98
CA PRO A 109 5.44 20.72 8.93
C PRO A 109 4.99 21.20 10.32
N ALA A 110 5.18 22.49 10.62
CA ALA A 110 5.01 23.05 11.97
C ALA A 110 3.63 22.81 12.61
N GLU A 111 2.59 22.62 11.80
CA GLU A 111 1.21 22.43 12.25
C GLU A 111 0.80 20.96 12.38
N LEU A 112 1.69 20.02 12.05
CA LEU A 112 1.40 18.58 12.08
C LEU A 112 2.15 17.90 13.23
N GLY A 113 1.45 16.98 13.89
CA GLY A 113 2.09 15.98 14.74
C GLY A 113 2.33 14.67 14.00
N ALA A 114 2.90 13.69 14.68
CA ALA A 114 3.27 12.40 14.11
C ALA A 114 3.06 11.20 15.04
N ILE A 115 2.58 10.08 14.51
CA ILE A 115 2.63 8.74 15.14
C ILE A 115 3.50 7.81 14.29
N VAL A 116 4.36 7.02 14.94
CA VAL A 116 5.35 6.13 14.33
C VAL A 116 4.90 4.72 14.68
N PHE A 117 4.87 3.88 13.66
CA PHE A 117 4.53 2.48 13.76
C PHE A 117 5.79 1.68 13.41
N GLU A 118 6.27 0.91 14.38
CA GLU A 118 7.45 0.05 14.25
C GLU A 118 7.04 -1.41 14.46
N PRO A 119 7.59 -2.36 13.68
CA PRO A 119 7.28 -3.77 13.87
C PRO A 119 7.83 -4.25 15.23
N THR A 120 6.96 -4.79 16.09
CA THR A 120 7.33 -5.29 17.42
C THR A 120 7.67 -6.79 17.44
N GLY A 121 7.45 -7.50 16.33
CA GLY A 121 7.63 -8.94 16.24
C GLY A 121 8.04 -9.41 14.83
N PRO A 122 8.13 -10.72 14.60
CA PRO A 122 8.39 -11.27 13.27
C PRO A 122 7.22 -10.95 12.33
N PRO A 123 7.48 -10.76 11.02
CA PRO A 123 6.43 -10.49 10.06
C PRO A 123 5.52 -11.71 9.87
N ARG A 124 4.26 -11.45 9.51
CA ARG A 124 3.29 -12.49 9.17
C ARG A 124 3.35 -12.83 7.68
N ALA A 125 3.35 -14.12 7.34
CA ALA A 125 3.21 -14.54 5.95
C ALA A 125 1.80 -14.23 5.42
N PHE A 126 1.71 -13.76 4.18
CA PHE A 126 0.46 -13.53 3.46
C PHE A 126 0.58 -14.03 2.02
N TYR A 127 -0.49 -14.60 1.50
CA TYR A 127 -0.59 -15.09 0.12
C TYR A 127 -1.76 -14.37 -0.56
N GLU A 128 -1.49 -13.78 -1.72
CA GLU A 128 -2.48 -13.09 -2.54
C GLU A 128 -2.75 -13.92 -3.82
N PRO A 129 -3.94 -14.51 -3.96
CA PRO A 129 -4.23 -15.49 -5.01
C PRO A 129 -4.33 -14.89 -6.42
N PHE A 130 -4.69 -13.61 -6.60
CA PHE A 130 -4.92 -13.03 -7.93
C PHE A 130 -3.62 -12.76 -8.69
N THR A 131 -2.63 -12.24 -8.00
CA THR A 131 -1.28 -12.01 -8.53
C THR A 131 -0.35 -13.18 -8.27
N ASN A 132 -0.81 -14.18 -7.50
CA ASN A 132 -0.04 -15.34 -7.04
C ASN A 132 1.26 -14.92 -6.34
N THR A 133 1.16 -13.95 -5.43
CA THR A 133 2.32 -13.37 -4.73
C THR A 133 2.32 -13.73 -3.26
N HIS A 134 3.53 -13.82 -2.70
CA HIS A 134 3.74 -14.07 -1.28
C HIS A 134 4.42 -12.86 -0.65
N SER A 135 3.87 -12.40 0.47
CA SER A 135 4.35 -11.23 1.18
C SER A 135 4.67 -11.52 2.65
N TRP A 136 5.59 -10.73 3.19
CA TRP A 136 5.71 -10.48 4.63
C TRP A 136 4.90 -9.24 4.98
N ILE A 137 4.00 -9.35 5.95
CA ILE A 137 3.30 -8.22 6.57
C ILE A 137 4.04 -7.86 7.85
N HIS A 138 4.65 -6.67 7.87
CA HIS A 138 5.47 -6.15 8.97
C HIS A 138 4.66 -5.33 9.95
N LEU A 139 3.71 -4.54 9.46
CA LEU A 139 2.82 -3.71 10.26
C LEU A 139 1.37 -3.97 9.87
N SER A 140 0.48 -3.92 10.86
CA SER A 140 -0.95 -4.01 10.64
C SER A 140 -1.70 -3.20 11.69
N GLU A 141 -1.91 -1.93 11.41
CA GLU A 141 -2.36 -0.94 12.38
C GLU A 141 -3.77 -0.42 12.07
N ARG A 142 -4.46 0.03 13.11
CA ARG A 142 -5.76 0.73 13.01
C ARG A 142 -5.72 1.95 13.91
N ILE A 143 -5.98 3.12 13.34
CA ILE A 143 -5.99 4.37 14.10
C ILE A 143 -7.21 5.22 13.73
N ALA A 144 -7.91 5.72 14.75
CA ALA A 144 -8.93 6.74 14.57
C ALA A 144 -8.25 8.11 14.45
N LEU A 145 -8.57 8.85 13.40
CA LEU A 145 -8.01 10.17 13.15
C LEU A 145 -8.52 11.17 14.21
N PRO A 146 -7.64 11.89 14.91
CA PRO A 146 -8.05 12.76 16.02
C PRO A 146 -8.81 14.02 15.57
N GLU A 147 -8.51 14.52 14.38
CA GLU A 147 -9.06 15.77 13.83
C GLU A 147 -9.31 15.67 12.32
N THR A 148 -10.22 16.50 11.81
CA THR A 148 -10.45 16.61 10.37
C THR A 148 -9.35 17.45 9.73
N GLY A 149 -8.77 16.96 8.63
CA GLY A 149 -7.79 17.71 7.85
C GLY A 149 -6.92 16.82 6.96
N ARG A 150 -5.83 17.40 6.48
CA ARG A 150 -4.87 16.70 5.63
C ARG A 150 -3.92 15.85 6.46
N TYR A 151 -3.77 14.60 6.06
CA TYR A 151 -2.80 13.66 6.61
C TYR A 151 -1.75 13.27 5.56
N TYR A 152 -0.61 12.81 6.06
CA TYR A 152 0.42 12.17 5.26
C TYR A 152 0.81 10.84 5.89
N LEU A 153 0.99 9.83 5.05
CA LEU A 153 1.54 8.55 5.46
C LEU A 153 2.91 8.39 4.80
N VAL A 154 3.93 8.26 5.63
CA VAL A 154 5.33 8.09 5.19
C VAL A 154 5.78 6.69 5.53
N ALA A 155 6.27 5.93 4.56
CA ALA A 155 6.82 4.60 4.78
C ALA A 155 8.25 4.50 4.27
N TYR A 156 9.12 3.85 5.04
CA TYR A 156 10.55 3.73 4.72
C TYR A 156 11.20 2.56 5.45
N PHE A 157 12.40 2.18 5.02
CA PHE A 157 13.28 1.31 5.80
C PHE A 157 14.22 2.16 6.66
N PRO A 158 14.54 1.74 7.90
CA PRO A 158 15.49 2.43 8.76
C PRO A 158 16.80 2.77 8.03
N PRO A 159 17.47 3.87 8.39
CA PRO A 159 18.67 4.38 7.71
C PRO A 159 19.92 3.56 8.06
N ASN A 160 19.90 2.25 7.79
CA ASN A 160 20.97 1.30 8.12
C ASN A 160 21.49 0.50 6.91
N GLY A 161 21.27 1.00 5.69
CA GLY A 161 21.79 0.34 4.48
C GLY A 161 20.81 -0.58 3.76
N MET A 162 19.50 -0.46 4.05
CA MET A 162 18.49 -1.42 3.62
C MET A 162 17.39 -0.79 2.76
N ALA A 163 17.77 -0.28 1.59
CA ALA A 163 16.88 -0.12 0.44
C ALA A 163 16.09 -1.42 0.11
N GLY A 164 14.94 -1.32 -0.58
CA GLY A 164 14.16 -2.50 -0.96
C GLY A 164 12.73 -2.23 -1.41
N ASN A 165 12.00 -3.33 -1.59
CA ASN A 165 10.63 -3.35 -2.11
C ASN A 165 9.66 -3.27 -0.95
N LEU A 166 8.85 -2.20 -0.93
CA LEU A 166 7.91 -1.88 0.12
C LEU A 166 6.54 -1.59 -0.51
N PHE A 167 5.49 -2.21 0.03
CA PHE A 167 4.13 -1.81 -0.29
C PHE A 167 3.45 -1.21 0.93
N VAL A 168 2.56 -0.25 0.64
CA VAL A 168 1.68 0.39 1.61
C VAL A 168 0.25 0.07 1.21
N ALA A 169 -0.49 -0.61 2.08
CA ALA A 169 -1.90 -0.89 1.88
C ALA A 169 -2.76 -0.14 2.89
N VAL A 170 -3.90 0.36 2.44
CA VAL A 170 -4.87 1.07 3.27
C VAL A 170 -6.28 0.56 3.05
N GLY A 171 -7.13 0.77 4.06
CA GLY A 171 -8.55 0.43 3.98
C GLY A 171 -8.83 -1.07 4.05
N THR A 172 -10.12 -1.40 4.05
CA THR A 172 -10.60 -2.79 4.14
C THR A 172 -11.82 -3.05 3.26
N ILE A 173 -12.46 -2.01 2.73
CA ILE A 173 -13.66 -2.15 1.91
C ILE A 173 -13.23 -2.58 0.50
N GLU A 174 -13.53 -3.83 0.16
CA GLU A 174 -13.33 -4.36 -1.19
C GLU A 174 -14.41 -3.82 -2.12
N ARG A 175 -14.02 -2.94 -3.04
CA ARG A 175 -14.92 -2.37 -4.05
C ARG A 175 -14.13 -2.16 -5.34
N PHE A 176 -14.12 -3.17 -6.18
CA PHE A 176 -13.44 -3.11 -7.48
C PHE A 176 -14.33 -2.48 -8.53
N THR A 177 -13.82 -1.43 -9.16
CA THR A 177 -14.40 -0.82 -10.35
C THR A 177 -13.78 -1.42 -11.61
N ALA A 178 -14.42 -1.20 -12.77
CA ALA A 178 -13.81 -1.56 -14.06
C ALA A 178 -12.47 -0.85 -14.28
N GLN A 179 -12.30 0.36 -13.73
CA GLN A 179 -11.04 1.09 -13.77
C GLN A 179 -9.95 0.40 -12.93
N ASP A 180 -10.30 -0.18 -11.78
CA ASP A 180 -9.33 -0.90 -10.94
C ASP A 180 -8.80 -2.16 -11.64
N ILE A 181 -9.66 -2.85 -12.39
CA ILE A 181 -9.25 -3.99 -13.22
C ILE A 181 -8.30 -3.52 -14.32
N ALA A 182 -8.64 -2.46 -15.06
CA ALA A 182 -7.76 -1.89 -16.08
C ALA A 182 -6.41 -1.41 -15.50
N ASN A 183 -6.45 -0.77 -14.34
CA ASN A 183 -5.27 -0.32 -13.62
C ASN A 183 -4.39 -1.50 -13.18
N LEU A 184 -4.99 -2.60 -12.72
CA LEU A 184 -4.26 -3.81 -12.35
C LEU A 184 -3.47 -4.33 -13.56
N PHE A 185 -4.11 -4.52 -14.71
CA PHE A 185 -3.42 -4.94 -15.93
C PHE A 185 -2.30 -3.99 -16.34
N ARG A 186 -2.50 -2.68 -16.15
CA ARG A 186 -1.49 -1.66 -16.44
C ARG A 186 -0.25 -1.79 -15.55
N ILE A 187 -0.41 -2.11 -14.26
CA ILE A 187 0.71 -2.23 -13.31
C ILE A 187 1.26 -3.64 -13.14
N LEU A 188 0.75 -4.65 -13.84
CA LEU A 188 1.31 -6.01 -13.75
C LEU A 188 2.83 -6.08 -13.95
N PRO A 189 3.45 -5.34 -14.88
CA PRO A 189 4.92 -5.31 -15.00
C PRO A 189 5.60 -4.76 -13.73
N GLU A 190 5.04 -3.72 -13.11
CA GLU A 190 5.55 -3.11 -11.88
C GLU A 190 5.45 -4.10 -10.71
N ILE A 191 4.32 -4.79 -10.57
CA ILE A 191 4.13 -5.85 -9.57
C ILE A 191 5.15 -6.98 -9.79
N ARG A 192 5.34 -7.43 -11.04
CA ARG A 192 6.33 -8.48 -11.34
C ARG A 192 7.75 -8.05 -10.98
N ALA A 193 8.15 -6.81 -11.30
CA ALA A 193 9.44 -6.26 -10.89
C ALA A 193 9.55 -6.12 -9.37
N PHE A 194 8.46 -5.77 -8.69
CA PHE A 194 8.41 -5.71 -7.23
C PHE A 194 8.64 -7.10 -6.57
N TYR A 195 8.24 -8.19 -7.22
CA TYR A 195 8.44 -9.54 -6.71
C TYR A 195 9.62 -10.29 -7.35
N SER A 196 10.33 -9.72 -8.33
CA SER A 196 11.35 -10.46 -9.10
C SER A 196 12.58 -10.91 -8.29
N ASP A 197 12.82 -10.29 -7.14
CA ASP A 197 13.86 -10.72 -6.18
C ASP A 197 13.36 -11.77 -5.18
N SER A 198 12.14 -12.29 -5.37
CA SER A 198 11.57 -13.37 -4.56
C SER A 198 11.85 -14.71 -5.22
N PRO A 199 12.30 -15.73 -4.45
CA PRO A 199 12.58 -17.05 -4.99
C PRO A 199 11.34 -17.72 -5.58
#